data_AF-A0A527RF83-F1
#
_entry.id   AF-A0A527RF83-F1
#
_cell.length_a   1.000
_cell.length_b   1.000
_cell.length_c   1.000
_cell.angle_alpha   90.00
_cell.angle_beta   90.00
_cell.angle_gamma   90.00
#
_symmetry.space_group_name_H-M   'P 1'
#
loop_
_entity.id
_entity.type
_entity.pdbx_description
1 polymer ?
#
loop_
_entity_poly.entity_id
_entity_poly.type
_entity_poly.pdbx_seq_one_letter_code
_entity_poly.pdbx_strand_id
1 'polypeptide(L)'
;MADFLAALKSEIRDIEAELRNDPRFRKWESLRSVLSLYQESGMAEAPSEDQMARTITRAPSENRARALELARLFLRNRSGPTPTRDIYDHIVSNGGEIGGKDPVNNLSAMLSNSDDFQSNGRAGWTLAPEGGQHASIDEQVYLDVSEDILAGLNRDELTSTHSWVTTNRKIPSDVDGHLLGRAREIVGRFLTDKESSTLRGVFTRALEKHVFA
;
A
#
# COMPACT_ATOMS: atom_id res chain seq x y z
N MET A 1 -7.91 45.90 -11.46
CA MET A 1 -7.72 44.45 -11.75
C MET A 1 -6.58 44.22 -12.76
N ALA A 2 -6.45 45.04 -13.81
CA ALA A 2 -5.31 44.99 -14.73
C ALA A 2 -3.94 45.21 -14.04
N ASP A 3 -3.87 46.16 -13.09
CA ASP A 3 -2.62 46.47 -12.38
C ASP A 3 -2.12 45.33 -11.49
N PHE A 4 -3.04 44.56 -10.89
CA PHE A 4 -2.68 43.39 -10.08
C PHE A 4 -2.10 42.27 -10.94
N LEU A 5 -2.71 42.00 -12.12
CA LEU A 5 -2.17 41.02 -13.06
C LEU A 5 -0.81 41.44 -13.62
N ALA A 6 -0.57 42.74 -13.80
CA ALA A 6 0.72 43.27 -14.21
C ALA A 6 1.78 43.08 -13.11
N ALA A 7 1.43 43.37 -11.85
CA ALA A 7 2.32 43.16 -10.70
C ALA A 7 2.68 41.68 -10.52
N LEU A 8 1.69 40.77 -10.56
CA LEU A 8 1.93 39.32 -10.43
C LEU A 8 2.85 38.78 -11.53
N LYS A 9 2.68 39.26 -12.78
CA LYS A 9 3.55 38.88 -13.90
C LYS A 9 4.98 39.40 -13.73
N SER A 10 5.16 40.55 -13.07
CA SER A 10 6.50 41.07 -12.74
C SER A 10 7.14 40.19 -11.68
N GLU A 11 6.41 39.89 -10.60
CA GLU A 11 6.91 39.09 -9.49
C GLU A 11 7.31 37.67 -9.92
N ILE A 12 6.51 37.02 -10.78
CA ILE A 12 6.86 35.73 -11.38
C ILE A 12 8.16 35.82 -12.18
N ARG A 13 8.33 36.89 -12.97
CA ARG A 13 9.54 37.08 -13.79
C ARG A 13 10.79 37.27 -12.92
N ASP A 14 10.64 37.99 -11.81
CA ASP A 14 11.74 38.25 -10.87
C ASP A 14 12.15 36.96 -10.15
N ILE A 15 11.17 36.16 -9.69
CA ILE A 15 11.41 34.84 -9.09
C ILE A 15 12.08 33.89 -10.10
N GLU A 16 11.64 33.88 -11.36
CA GLU A 16 12.27 33.09 -12.42
C GLU A 16 13.73 33.51 -12.66
N ALA A 17 14.03 34.81 -12.59
CA ALA A 17 15.38 35.33 -12.74
C ALA A 17 16.29 34.93 -11.57
N GLU A 18 15.77 34.93 -10.34
CA GLU A 18 16.50 34.45 -9.16
C GLU A 18 16.79 32.95 -9.25
N LEU A 19 15.77 32.15 -9.59
CA LEU A 19 15.92 30.69 -9.71
C LEU A 19 16.93 30.29 -10.78
N ARG A 20 17.03 31.01 -11.91
CA ARG A 20 18.05 30.76 -12.95
C ARG A 20 19.49 30.86 -12.45
N ASN A 21 19.73 31.59 -11.36
CA ASN A 21 21.05 31.72 -10.75
C ASN A 21 21.31 30.66 -9.67
N ASP A 22 20.28 29.95 -9.19
CA ASP A 22 20.44 28.85 -8.24
C ASP A 22 21.04 27.59 -8.93
N PRO A 23 22.17 27.05 -8.45
CA PRO A 23 22.74 25.80 -8.95
C PRO A 23 21.76 24.60 -8.93
N ARG A 24 20.83 24.55 -7.97
CA ARG A 24 19.83 23.49 -7.83
C ARG A 24 18.83 23.52 -8.97
N PHE A 25 18.37 24.72 -9.37
CA PHE A 25 17.43 24.90 -10.47
C PHE A 25 18.06 24.49 -11.80
N ARG A 26 19.31 24.87 -12.05
CA ARG A 26 20.06 24.44 -13.25
C ARG A 26 20.22 22.92 -13.32
N LYS A 27 20.48 22.26 -12.19
CA LYS A 27 20.57 20.79 -12.11
C LYS A 27 19.22 20.13 -12.42
N TRP A 28 18.13 20.68 -11.88
CA TRP A 28 16.78 20.19 -12.16
C TRP A 28 16.40 20.35 -13.63
N GLU A 29 16.66 21.52 -14.23
CA GLU A 29 16.39 21.79 -15.65
C GLU A 29 17.20 20.84 -16.56
N SER A 30 18.46 20.59 -16.20
CA SER A 30 19.31 19.61 -16.90
C SER A 30 18.74 18.19 -16.82
N LEU A 31 18.29 17.75 -15.63
CA LEU A 31 17.67 16.43 -15.46
C LEU A 31 16.38 16.30 -16.26
N ARG A 32 15.55 17.34 -16.28
CA ARG A 32 14.31 17.38 -17.07
C ARG A 32 14.60 17.30 -18.57
N SER A 33 15.61 18.03 -19.05
CA SER A 33 16.05 17.96 -20.45
C SER A 33 16.52 16.55 -20.82
N VAL A 34 17.34 15.92 -19.97
CA VAL A 34 17.78 14.54 -20.16
C VAL A 34 16.58 13.59 -20.20
N LEU A 35 15.64 13.69 -19.26
CA LEU A 35 14.43 12.86 -19.23
C LEU A 35 13.62 12.96 -20.53
N SER A 36 13.47 14.17 -21.07
CA SER A 36 12.79 14.40 -22.36
C SER A 36 13.45 13.66 -23.51
N LEU A 37 14.79 13.64 -23.57
CA LEU A 37 15.53 12.91 -24.60
C LEU A 37 15.25 11.40 -24.52
N TYR A 38 15.15 10.83 -23.32
CA TYR A 38 14.82 9.41 -23.16
C TYR A 38 13.36 9.10 -23.53
N GLN A 39 12.43 10.01 -23.22
CA GLN A 39 11.02 9.86 -23.57
C GLN A 39 10.76 9.99 -25.08
N GLU A 40 11.40 10.95 -25.75
CA GLU A 40 11.30 11.14 -27.19
C GLU A 40 12.07 10.09 -28.00
N SER A 41 13.18 9.58 -27.48
CA SER A 41 13.99 8.55 -28.17
C SER A 41 13.32 7.18 -28.25
N GLY A 42 12.08 7.03 -27.75
CA GLY A 42 11.30 5.83 -28.00
C GLY A 42 12.05 4.56 -27.63
N MET A 43 12.78 4.56 -26.50
CA MET A 43 13.02 3.32 -25.78
C MET A 43 11.65 2.86 -25.31
N ALA A 44 10.88 2.28 -26.24
CA ALA A 44 9.82 1.37 -25.96
C ALA A 44 10.38 0.43 -24.91
N GLU A 45 9.81 0.46 -23.71
CA GLU A 45 10.02 -0.56 -22.70
C GLU A 45 10.03 -1.89 -23.45
N ALA A 46 11.20 -2.54 -23.49
CA ALA A 46 11.28 -3.89 -24.00
C ALA A 46 10.21 -4.66 -23.23
N PRO A 47 9.19 -5.23 -23.91
CA PRO A 47 8.09 -5.85 -23.22
C PRO A 47 8.69 -6.92 -22.33
N SER A 48 8.59 -6.73 -21.02
CA SER A 48 8.91 -7.79 -20.09
C SER A 48 8.00 -8.95 -20.47
N GLU A 49 8.59 -10.10 -20.80
CA GLU A 49 7.87 -11.29 -21.27
C GLU A 49 6.93 -11.88 -20.20
N ASP A 50 6.80 -11.24 -19.04
CA ASP A 50 6.06 -11.73 -17.87
C ASP A 50 4.64 -11.14 -17.71
N GLN A 51 4.11 -10.42 -18.72
CA GLN A 51 2.75 -9.86 -18.68
C GLN A 51 1.86 -10.30 -19.85
N MET A 52 1.91 -11.59 -20.22
CA MET A 52 0.90 -12.23 -21.07
C MET A 52 -0.37 -12.59 -20.26
N ALA A 53 -0.99 -11.58 -19.65
CA ALA A 53 -2.42 -11.57 -19.40
C ALA A 53 -2.89 -10.16 -19.75
N ARG A 54 -3.11 -9.93 -21.06
CA ARG A 54 -3.80 -8.72 -21.53
C ARG A 54 -5.22 -8.77 -20.97
N THR A 55 -5.39 -8.21 -19.78
CA THR A 55 -6.68 -7.90 -19.19
C THR A 55 -7.32 -6.89 -20.12
N ILE A 56 -8.21 -7.38 -21.00
CA ILE A 56 -9.11 -6.51 -21.74
C ILE A 56 -9.92 -5.80 -20.67
N THR A 57 -9.58 -4.53 -20.41
CA THR A 57 -10.29 -3.63 -19.50
C THR A 57 -11.65 -3.30 -20.12
N ARG A 58 -12.54 -4.29 -20.13
CA ARG A 58 -13.96 -4.03 -20.32
C ARG A 58 -14.41 -3.23 -19.12
N ALA A 59 -15.09 -2.12 -19.38
CA ALA A 59 -15.75 -1.36 -18.32
C ALA A 59 -16.58 -2.33 -17.46
N PRO A 60 -16.51 -2.22 -16.12
CA PRO A 60 -17.27 -3.07 -15.24
C PRO A 60 -18.75 -2.98 -15.59
N SER A 61 -19.43 -4.12 -15.70
CA SER A 61 -20.87 -4.13 -15.95
C SER A 61 -21.63 -3.44 -14.81
N GLU A 62 -22.75 -2.79 -15.12
CA GLU A 62 -23.59 -2.13 -14.10
C GLU A 62 -24.01 -3.11 -12.99
N ASN A 63 -24.32 -4.35 -13.35
CA ASN A 63 -24.64 -5.42 -12.39
C ASN A 63 -23.47 -5.69 -11.43
N ARG A 64 -22.22 -5.67 -11.93
CA ARG A 64 -21.02 -5.85 -11.10
C ARG A 64 -20.86 -4.69 -10.12
N ALA A 65 -21.01 -3.45 -10.59
CA ALA A 65 -20.92 -2.27 -9.73
C ALA A 65 -21.96 -2.29 -8.62
N ARG A 66 -23.22 -2.62 -8.97
CA ARG A 66 -24.33 -2.74 -8.01
C ARG A 66 -24.10 -3.84 -6.98
N ALA A 67 -23.59 -5.00 -7.38
CA ALA A 67 -23.28 -6.09 -6.46
C ALA A 67 -22.17 -5.71 -5.47
N LEU A 68 -21.12 -5.01 -5.91
CA LEU A 68 -20.06 -4.51 -5.03
C LEU A 68 -20.59 -3.44 -4.05
N GLU A 69 -21.47 -2.55 -4.50
CA GLU A 69 -22.10 -1.56 -3.62
C GLU A 69 -22.94 -2.21 -2.52
N LEU A 70 -23.77 -3.20 -2.87
CA LEU A 70 -24.57 -3.96 -1.91
C LEU A 70 -23.68 -4.73 -0.92
N ALA A 71 -22.60 -5.35 -1.40
CA ALA A 71 -21.62 -6.00 -0.53
C ALA A 71 -20.98 -5.00 0.44
N ARG A 72 -20.63 -3.79 -0.02
CA ARG A 72 -20.04 -2.74 0.80
C ARG A 72 -21.00 -2.30 1.90
N LEU A 73 -22.27 -2.04 1.57
CA LEU A 73 -23.31 -1.67 2.52
C LEU A 73 -23.53 -2.77 3.57
N PHE A 74 -23.50 -4.03 3.16
CA PHE A 74 -23.66 -5.17 4.08
C PHE A 74 -22.52 -5.28 5.09
N LEU A 75 -21.28 -5.11 4.63
CA LEU A 75 -20.09 -5.22 5.49
C LEU A 75 -19.91 -4.00 6.40
N ARG A 76 -20.41 -2.82 6.02
CA ARG A 76 -20.28 -1.59 6.82
C ARG A 76 -20.85 -1.71 8.24
N ASN A 77 -21.86 -2.54 8.44
CA ASN A 77 -22.53 -2.73 9.73
C ASN A 77 -22.03 -3.98 10.49
N ARG A 78 -20.92 -4.59 10.06
CA ARG A 78 -20.36 -5.81 10.66
C ARG A 78 -19.02 -5.49 11.32
N SER A 79 -18.82 -5.99 12.54
CA SER A 79 -17.56 -5.83 13.28
C SER A 79 -16.51 -6.89 12.97
N GLY A 80 -16.82 -7.89 12.15
CA GLY A 80 -15.91 -9.01 11.88
C GLY A 80 -16.08 -9.61 10.48
N PRO A 81 -15.22 -10.58 10.14
CA PRO A 81 -15.25 -11.26 8.85
C PRO A 81 -16.61 -11.89 8.57
N THR A 82 -17.14 -11.64 7.37
CA THR A 82 -18.44 -12.14 6.95
C THR A 82 -18.27 -13.18 5.82
N PRO A 83 -18.83 -14.39 5.95
CA PRO A 83 -18.73 -15.42 4.93
C PRO A 83 -19.27 -14.96 3.57
N THR A 84 -18.63 -15.39 2.47
CA THR A 84 -19.06 -15.03 1.10
C THR A 84 -20.52 -15.39 0.81
N ARG A 85 -21.01 -16.49 1.40
CA ARG A 85 -22.39 -16.93 1.24
C ARG A 85 -23.39 -15.93 1.82
N ASP A 86 -23.13 -15.40 3.01
CA ASP A 86 -23.99 -14.40 3.64
C ASP A 86 -24.05 -13.10 2.82
N ILE A 87 -22.91 -12.71 2.23
CA ILE A 87 -22.82 -11.54 1.35
C ILE A 87 -23.64 -11.78 0.08
N TYR A 88 -23.51 -12.97 -0.52
CA TYR A 88 -24.29 -13.37 -1.69
C TYR A 88 -25.79 -13.34 -1.42
N ASP A 89 -26.23 -13.97 -0.32
CA ASP A 89 -27.64 -14.03 0.07
C ASP A 89 -28.22 -12.62 0.30
N HIS A 90 -27.42 -11.70 0.87
CA HIS A 90 -27.80 -10.30 1.01
C HIS A 90 -27.94 -9.59 -0.34
N ILE A 91 -27.02 -9.78 -1.28
CA ILE A 91 -27.08 -9.19 -2.62
C ILE A 91 -28.35 -9.63 -3.35
N VAL A 92 -28.65 -10.93 -3.33
CA VAL A 92 -29.85 -11.51 -3.98
C VAL A 92 -31.13 -10.99 -3.33
N SER A 93 -31.17 -10.92 -2.00
CA SER A 93 -32.34 -10.42 -1.25
C SER A 93 -32.65 -8.95 -1.53
N ASN A 94 -31.65 -8.17 -1.99
CA ASN A 94 -31.79 -6.75 -2.37
C ASN A 94 -31.89 -6.56 -3.91
N GLY A 95 -32.20 -7.63 -4.65
CA GLY A 95 -32.43 -7.58 -6.10
C GLY A 95 -31.17 -7.41 -6.94
N GLY A 96 -29.98 -7.69 -6.37
CA GLY A 96 -28.75 -7.82 -7.14
C GLY A 96 -28.62 -9.22 -7.75
N GLU A 97 -27.92 -9.32 -8.88
CA GLU A 97 -27.68 -10.59 -9.57
C GLU A 97 -26.19 -10.76 -9.86
N ILE A 98 -25.67 -11.97 -9.61
CA ILE A 98 -24.32 -12.39 -9.98
C ILE A 98 -24.46 -13.57 -10.92
N GLY A 99 -24.09 -13.37 -12.18
CA GLY A 99 -24.24 -14.39 -13.21
C GLY A 99 -23.19 -15.51 -13.13
N GLY A 100 -23.32 -16.49 -14.03
CA GLY A 100 -22.38 -17.61 -14.20
C GLY A 100 -22.83 -18.91 -13.53
N LYS A 101 -22.04 -19.98 -13.73
CA LYS A 101 -22.36 -21.33 -13.22
C LYS A 101 -22.24 -21.43 -11.69
N ASP A 102 -21.30 -20.69 -11.11
CA ASP A 102 -21.06 -20.64 -9.67
C ASP A 102 -21.01 -19.18 -9.20
N PRO A 103 -22.16 -18.60 -8.81
CA PRO A 103 -22.25 -17.18 -8.51
C PRO A 103 -21.52 -16.79 -7.21
N VAL A 104 -21.38 -17.72 -6.26
CA VAL A 104 -20.66 -17.47 -4.99
C VAL A 104 -19.15 -17.37 -5.26
N ASN A 105 -18.61 -18.27 -6.08
CA ASN A 105 -17.20 -18.19 -6.49
C ASN A 105 -16.93 -16.91 -7.31
N ASN A 106 -17.85 -16.55 -8.20
CA ASN A 106 -17.75 -15.30 -8.97
C ASN A 106 -17.79 -14.06 -8.06
N LEU A 107 -18.63 -14.06 -7.01
CA LEU A 107 -18.61 -12.99 -6.01
C LEU A 107 -17.26 -12.92 -5.30
N SER A 108 -16.72 -14.06 -4.86
CA SER A 108 -15.39 -14.10 -4.22
C SER A 108 -14.31 -13.49 -5.11
N ALA A 109 -14.32 -13.81 -6.41
CA ALA A 109 -13.41 -13.24 -7.39
C ALA A 109 -13.67 -11.74 -7.64
N MET A 110 -14.91 -11.28 -7.57
CA MET A 110 -15.24 -9.86 -7.68
C MET A 110 -14.71 -9.07 -6.49
N LEU A 111 -14.88 -9.59 -5.26
CA LEU A 111 -14.39 -8.98 -4.03
C LEU A 111 -12.86 -8.97 -3.98
N SER A 112 -12.19 -10.06 -4.38
CA SER A 112 -10.72 -10.13 -4.39
C SER A 112 -10.06 -9.14 -5.34
N ASN A 113 -10.77 -8.73 -6.39
CA ASN A 113 -10.29 -7.80 -7.41
C ASN A 113 -10.67 -6.34 -7.10
N SER A 114 -11.27 -6.07 -5.93
CA SER A 114 -11.70 -4.74 -5.54
C SER A 114 -10.96 -4.31 -4.28
N ASP A 115 -10.32 -3.15 -4.34
CA ASP A 115 -9.51 -2.63 -3.24
C ASP A 115 -10.31 -2.32 -1.97
N ASP A 116 -11.64 -2.22 -2.08
CA ASP A 116 -12.56 -1.92 -0.97
C ASP A 116 -12.77 -3.11 -0.02
N PHE A 117 -12.34 -4.30 -0.40
CA PHE A 117 -12.58 -5.52 0.36
C PHE A 117 -11.27 -6.20 0.75
N GLN A 118 -11.25 -6.79 1.93
CA GLN A 118 -10.13 -7.54 2.42
C GLN A 118 -10.53 -9.00 2.67
N SER A 119 -9.78 -9.92 2.09
CA SER A 119 -9.94 -11.36 2.34
C SER A 119 -9.30 -11.73 3.68
N ASN A 120 -10.06 -12.46 4.50
CA ASN A 120 -9.61 -13.04 5.77
C ASN A 120 -9.61 -14.58 5.68
N GLY A 121 -9.36 -15.13 4.49
CA GLY A 121 -9.32 -16.57 4.24
C GLY A 121 -10.67 -17.25 4.52
N ARG A 122 -10.66 -18.33 5.32
CA ARG A 122 -11.89 -19.08 5.66
C ARG A 122 -12.88 -18.30 6.51
N ALA A 123 -12.43 -17.23 7.18
CA ALA A 123 -13.30 -16.39 8.00
C ALA A 123 -14.22 -15.50 7.14
N GLY A 124 -13.86 -15.24 5.88
CA GLY A 124 -14.66 -14.44 4.95
C GLY A 124 -14.05 -13.07 4.67
N TRP A 125 -14.91 -12.05 4.54
CA TRP A 125 -14.56 -10.73 4.02
C TRP A 125 -14.86 -9.62 5.02
N THR A 126 -14.01 -8.60 5.01
CA THR A 126 -14.22 -7.32 5.70
C THR A 126 -14.08 -6.18 4.71
N LEU A 127 -14.52 -4.97 5.08
CA LEU A 127 -14.11 -3.77 4.35
C LEU A 127 -12.62 -3.56 4.55
N ALA A 128 -11.94 -3.17 3.48
CA ALA A 128 -10.59 -2.66 3.58
C ALA A 128 -10.60 -1.31 4.33
N PRO A 129 -9.53 -1.00 5.08
CA PRO A 129 -9.37 0.33 5.67
C PRO A 129 -9.37 1.44 4.60
N GLU A 130 -9.67 2.68 5.00
CA GLU A 130 -9.60 3.83 4.09
C GLU A 130 -8.22 3.89 3.41
N GLY A 131 -8.21 3.89 2.07
CA GLY A 131 -6.98 3.74 1.26
C GLY A 131 -6.83 2.35 0.61
N GLY A 132 -7.75 1.43 0.87
CA GLY A 132 -7.85 0.13 0.22
C GLY A 132 -6.96 -0.94 0.86
N GLN A 133 -7.01 -2.15 0.29
CA GLN A 133 -6.23 -3.30 0.77
C GLN A 133 -4.71 -3.06 0.77
N HIS A 134 -4.27 -2.03 0.04
CA HIS A 134 -2.88 -1.62 -0.14
C HIS A 134 -2.59 -0.21 0.39
N ALA A 135 -3.43 0.32 1.28
CA ALA A 135 -3.15 1.59 1.94
C ALA A 135 -1.74 1.53 2.54
N SER A 136 -0.87 2.46 2.11
CA SER A 136 0.50 2.51 2.59
C SER A 136 0.49 2.76 4.10
N ILE A 137 1.04 1.82 4.86
CA ILE A 137 1.25 2.01 6.29
C ILE A 137 2.33 3.08 6.45
N ASP A 138 2.05 4.08 7.28
CA ASP A 138 3.00 5.13 7.63
C ASP A 138 4.27 4.50 8.22
N GLU A 139 5.44 4.99 7.81
CA GLU A 139 6.73 4.53 8.33
C GLU A 139 6.80 4.69 9.85
N GLN A 140 6.12 5.70 10.41
CA GLN A 140 6.03 5.89 11.85
C GLN A 140 5.37 4.71 12.56
N VAL A 141 4.33 4.10 11.97
CA VAL A 141 3.68 2.92 12.57
C VAL A 141 4.63 1.74 12.62
N TYR A 142 5.46 1.53 11.59
CA TYR A 142 6.49 0.49 11.63
C TYR A 142 7.57 0.78 12.67
N LEU A 143 7.92 2.05 12.86
CA LEU A 143 8.87 2.45 13.89
C LEU A 143 8.31 2.19 15.29
N ASP A 144 7.06 2.59 15.55
CA ASP A 144 6.39 2.38 16.83
C ASP A 144 6.28 0.88 17.17
N VAL A 145 5.90 0.05 16.19
CA VAL A 145 5.91 -1.42 16.34
C VAL A 145 7.31 -1.93 16.67
N SER A 146 8.33 -1.41 15.98
CA SER A 146 9.72 -1.85 16.18
C SER A 146 10.24 -1.46 17.56
N GLU A 147 9.98 -0.22 18.01
CA GLU A 147 10.40 0.26 19.32
C GLU A 147 9.69 -0.48 20.46
N ASP A 148 8.41 -0.82 20.31
CA ASP A 148 7.67 -1.61 21.31
C ASP A 148 8.30 -3.01 21.49
N ILE A 149 8.69 -3.67 20.39
CA ILE A 149 9.41 -4.95 20.47
C ILE A 149 10.80 -4.78 21.08
N LEU A 150 11.57 -3.76 20.68
CA LEU A 150 12.91 -3.52 21.20
C LEU A 150 12.91 -3.17 22.69
N ALA A 151 11.89 -2.45 23.17
CA ALA A 151 11.71 -2.12 24.58
C ALA A 151 11.43 -3.36 25.45
N GLY A 152 10.90 -4.43 24.86
CA GLY A 152 10.68 -5.72 25.52
C GLY A 152 11.92 -6.60 25.64
N LEU A 153 12.98 -6.33 24.86
CA LEU A 153 14.22 -7.12 24.87
C LEU A 153 15.21 -6.59 25.92
N ASN A 154 15.83 -7.51 26.66
CA ASN A 154 16.93 -7.15 27.55
C ASN A 154 18.24 -6.91 26.76
N ARG A 155 19.29 -6.42 27.44
CA ARG A 155 20.56 -6.06 26.78
C ARG A 155 21.26 -7.23 26.09
N ASP A 156 21.20 -8.43 26.69
CA ASP A 156 21.83 -9.62 26.13
C ASP A 156 21.06 -10.10 24.88
N GLU A 157 19.73 -10.06 24.95
CA GLU A 157 18.84 -10.34 23.82
C GLU A 157 19.08 -9.36 22.67
N LEU A 158 19.11 -8.05 22.94
CA LEU A 158 19.40 -7.01 21.93
C LEU A 158 20.74 -7.28 21.21
N THR A 159 21.78 -7.60 21.98
CA THR A 159 23.11 -7.87 21.42
C THR A 159 23.12 -9.15 20.59
N SER A 160 22.45 -10.20 21.05
CA SER A 160 22.30 -11.48 20.35
C SER A 160 21.52 -11.31 19.04
N THR A 161 20.37 -10.63 19.09
CA THR A 161 19.54 -10.31 17.92
C THR A 161 20.33 -9.48 16.90
N HIS A 162 21.06 -8.46 17.35
CA HIS A 162 21.89 -7.65 16.46
C HIS A 162 22.98 -8.48 15.78
N SER A 163 23.74 -9.28 16.55
CA SER A 163 24.77 -10.17 16.01
C SER A 163 24.19 -11.15 14.97
N TRP A 164 23.02 -11.71 15.24
CA TRP A 164 22.32 -12.61 14.33
C TRP A 164 21.90 -11.90 13.03
N VAL A 165 21.30 -10.71 13.14
CA VAL A 165 20.84 -9.92 11.99
C VAL A 165 22.01 -9.50 11.11
N THR A 166 23.13 -9.03 11.70
CA THR A 166 24.33 -8.67 10.94
C THR A 166 24.92 -9.87 10.20
N THR A 167 24.95 -11.04 10.85
CA THR A 167 25.56 -12.26 10.29
C THR A 167 24.70 -12.90 9.21
N ASN A 168 23.40 -13.04 9.45
CA ASN A 168 22.49 -13.80 8.59
C ASN A 168 21.66 -12.93 7.64
N ARG A 169 21.67 -11.61 7.83
CA ARG A 169 20.78 -10.64 7.15
C ARG A 169 19.30 -11.00 7.30
N LYS A 170 18.94 -11.60 8.43
CA LYS A 170 17.58 -12.06 8.76
C LYS A 170 17.31 -11.83 10.24
N ILE A 171 16.07 -11.51 10.59
CA ILE A 171 15.62 -11.41 11.99
C ILE A 171 15.41 -12.84 12.53
N PRO A 172 15.81 -13.14 13.78
CA PRO A 172 15.47 -14.39 14.44
C PRO A 172 13.96 -14.69 14.38
N SER A 173 13.57 -15.95 14.17
CA SER A 173 12.18 -16.31 13.90
C SER A 173 11.21 -16.01 15.04
N ASP A 174 11.69 -16.10 16.29
CA ASP A 174 10.98 -15.72 17.49
C ASP A 174 10.68 -14.21 17.50
N VAL A 175 11.70 -13.38 17.27
CA VAL A 175 11.53 -11.92 17.18
C VAL A 175 10.66 -11.51 16.00
N ASP A 176 10.83 -12.14 14.83
CA ASP A 176 10.00 -11.88 13.64
C ASP A 176 8.53 -12.23 13.89
N GLY A 177 8.26 -13.33 14.59
CA GLY A 177 6.91 -13.71 15.00
C GLY A 177 6.25 -12.66 15.90
N HIS A 178 6.98 -12.15 16.89
CA HIS A 178 6.50 -11.07 17.76
C HIS A 178 6.26 -9.77 17.00
N LEU A 179 7.19 -9.39 16.11
CA LEU A 179 7.09 -8.20 15.29
C LEU A 179 5.85 -8.22 14.39
N LEU A 180 5.62 -9.33 13.67
CA LEU A 180 4.45 -9.49 12.79
C LEU A 180 3.14 -9.61 13.56
N GLY A 181 3.16 -10.25 14.73
CA GLY A 181 2.02 -10.31 15.63
C GLY A 181 1.60 -8.93 16.11
N ARG A 182 2.57 -8.14 16.57
CA ARG A 182 2.32 -6.78 17.06
C ARG A 182 1.87 -5.82 15.97
N ALA A 183 2.49 -5.89 14.79
CA ALA A 183 2.04 -5.14 13.63
C ALA A 183 0.58 -5.46 13.26
N ARG A 184 0.18 -6.74 13.32
CA ARG A 184 -1.21 -7.15 13.05
C ARG A 184 -2.19 -6.56 14.06
N GLU A 185 -1.82 -6.50 15.33
CA GLU A 185 -2.65 -5.89 16.37
C GLU A 185 -2.86 -4.39 16.13
N ILE A 186 -1.80 -3.66 15.78
CA ILE A 186 -1.84 -2.21 15.57
C ILE A 186 -2.52 -1.84 14.25
N VAL A 187 -2.15 -2.52 13.16
CA VAL A 187 -2.66 -2.22 11.81
C VAL A 187 -4.05 -2.84 11.60
N GLY A 188 -4.43 -3.87 12.37
CA GLY A 188 -5.72 -4.55 12.26
C GLY A 188 -5.85 -5.48 11.05
N ARG A 189 -4.75 -5.73 10.32
CA ARG A 189 -4.72 -6.66 9.16
C ARG A 189 -3.39 -7.39 9.03
N PHE A 190 -3.39 -8.39 8.18
CA PHE A 190 -2.15 -9.02 7.74
C PHE A 190 -1.36 -8.05 6.85
N LEU A 191 -0.06 -8.00 7.09
CA LEU A 191 0.88 -7.31 6.21
C LEU A 191 1.07 -8.13 4.93
N THR A 192 1.16 -7.44 3.81
CA THR A 192 1.65 -8.01 2.55
C THR A 192 3.14 -8.37 2.68
N ASP A 193 3.68 -9.15 1.73
CA ASP A 193 5.11 -9.49 1.72
C ASP A 193 6.00 -8.25 1.66
N LYS A 194 5.59 -7.25 0.88
CA LYS A 194 6.29 -5.97 0.76
C LYS A 194 6.30 -5.21 2.08
N GLU A 195 5.15 -5.10 2.74
CA GLU A 195 5.01 -4.41 4.04
C GLU A 195 5.80 -5.14 5.13
N SER A 196 5.76 -6.47 5.15
CA SER A 196 6.57 -7.28 6.05
C SER A 196 8.06 -7.03 5.84
N SER A 197 8.52 -6.95 4.58
CA SER A 197 9.91 -6.60 4.26
C SER A 197 10.28 -5.20 4.75
N THR A 198 9.41 -4.21 4.53
CA THR A 198 9.61 -2.83 5.01
C THR A 198 9.72 -2.79 6.53
N LEU A 199 8.81 -3.43 7.25
CA LEU A 199 8.82 -3.50 8.71
C LEU A 199 10.14 -4.11 9.24
N ARG A 200 10.61 -5.22 8.65
CA ARG A 200 11.89 -5.83 9.02
C ARG A 200 13.08 -4.89 8.76
N GLY A 201 13.03 -4.12 7.68
CA GLY A 201 14.03 -3.09 7.38
C GLY A 201 14.03 -1.95 8.40
N VAL A 202 12.85 -1.46 8.79
CA VAL A 202 12.68 -0.44 9.84
C VAL A 202 13.21 -0.97 11.18
N PHE A 203 12.83 -2.19 11.56
CA PHE A 203 13.29 -2.85 12.78
C PHE A 203 14.82 -2.97 12.83
N THR A 204 15.45 -3.40 11.73
CA THR A 204 16.91 -3.53 11.66
C THR A 204 17.62 -2.20 11.91
N ARG A 205 17.13 -1.10 11.31
CA ARG A 205 17.68 0.25 11.52
C ARG A 205 17.45 0.75 12.95
N ALA A 206 16.31 0.43 13.57
CA ALA A 206 16.02 0.77 14.95
C ALA A 206 16.93 0.00 15.92
N LEU A 207 17.13 -1.30 15.68
CA LEU A 207 18.01 -2.16 16.46
C LEU A 207 19.46 -1.64 16.48
N GLU A 208 19.99 -1.24 15.32
CA GLU A 208 21.32 -0.62 15.23
C GLU A 208 21.43 0.62 16.14
N LYS A 209 20.43 1.50 16.15
CA LYS A 209 20.43 2.68 17.03
C LYS A 209 20.47 2.30 18.52
N HIS A 210 19.71 1.30 18.94
CA HIS A 210 19.64 0.87 20.34
C HIS A 210 20.93 0.23 20.85
N VAL A 211 21.68 -0.46 19.99
CA VAL A 211 22.93 -1.15 20.38
C VAL A 211 24.10 -0.16 20.53
N PHE A 212 24.08 0.93 19.77
CA PHE A 212 25.16 1.94 19.76
C PHE A 212 24.86 3.22 20.54
N ALA A 213 23.66 3.36 21.13
CA ALA A 213 23.29 4.46 22.02
C ALA A 213 23.76 4.21 23.46
#